data_AF-A0A2N3PSX1-F1
#
_entry.id   AF-A0A2N3PSX1-F1
#
_cell.length_a   1.000
_cell.length_b   1.000
_cell.length_c   1.000
_cell.angle_alpha   90.00
_cell.angle_beta   90.00
_cell.angle_gamma   90.00
#
_symmetry.space_group_name_H-M   'P 1'
#
loop_
_entity.id
_entity.type
_entity.pdbx_description
1 polymer ?
#
loop_
_entity_poly.entity_id
_entity_poly.type
_entity_poly.pdbx_seq_one_letter_code
_entity_poly.pdbx_strand_id
1 'polypeptide(L)'
;MLAGCVAHRAGPPPPPPPAVVYIPRPPPAEMVEAMPPPPDPRPIWVWQKGHWRWDGREYVWHPGHWFERPPHVAEWVPPHWEQHANGWFLIEGHWR
;
A
#
# COMPACT_ATOMS: atom_id res chain seq x y z
N MET A 1 -12.42 37.58 13.23
CA MET A 1 -12.36 36.14 12.94
C MET A 1 -11.49 35.95 11.71
N LEU A 2 -10.22 35.55 11.86
CA LEU A 2 -9.36 35.21 10.72
C LEU A 2 -9.02 33.73 10.85
N ALA A 3 -9.62 32.91 9.99
CA ALA A 3 -9.33 31.50 9.86
C ALA A 3 -7.94 31.37 9.19
N GLY A 4 -6.96 30.92 9.98
CA GLY A 4 -5.64 30.59 9.47
C GLY A 4 -5.71 29.27 8.71
N CYS A 5 -5.67 29.32 7.38
CA CYS A 5 -5.49 28.16 6.54
C CYS A 5 -4.05 27.66 6.74
N VAL A 6 -3.84 26.69 7.63
CA VAL A 6 -2.57 25.97 7.71
C VAL A 6 -2.47 25.13 6.44
N ALA A 7 -1.82 25.67 5.40
CA ALA A 7 -1.38 24.86 4.29
C ALA A 7 -0.40 23.83 4.86
N HIS A 8 -0.85 22.57 4.97
CA HIS A 8 0.05 21.45 5.18
C HIS A 8 1.02 21.46 4.01
N ARG A 9 2.23 21.97 4.23
CA ARG A 9 3.34 21.74 3.32
C ARG A 9 3.60 20.24 3.39
N ALA A 10 2.94 19.48 2.50
CA ALA A 10 3.42 18.16 2.17
C ALA A 10 4.91 18.34 1.85
N GLY A 11 5.77 17.66 2.61
CA GLY A 11 7.18 17.59 2.25
C GLY A 11 7.31 17.08 0.81
N PRO A 12 8.48 17.23 0.18
CA PRO A 12 8.70 16.54 -1.09
C PRO A 12 8.30 15.06 -0.90
N PRO A 13 7.53 14.47 -1.84
CA PRO A 13 7.16 13.07 -1.74
C PRO A 13 8.45 12.26 -1.52
N PRO A 14 8.41 11.21 -0.68
CA PRO A 14 9.59 10.37 -0.48
C PRO A 14 10.11 9.93 -1.85
N PRO A 15 11.44 9.88 -2.05
CA PRO A 15 11.99 9.43 -3.32
C PRO A 15 11.37 8.07 -3.65
N PRO A 16 10.94 7.87 -4.91
CA PRO A 16 10.32 6.62 -5.30
C PRO A 16 11.26 5.47 -4.92
N PRO A 17 10.76 4.35 -4.36
CA PRO A 17 11.58 3.17 -4.16
C PRO A 17 12.27 2.79 -5.48
N PRO A 18 13.47 2.17 -5.44
CA PRO A 18 14.36 2.01 -6.60
C PRO A 18 13.80 1.18 -7.79
N ALA A 19 12.52 0.81 -7.78
CA ALA A 19 11.80 0.16 -8.88
C ALA A 19 10.37 0.71 -9.05
N VAL A 20 10.18 2.03 -9.09
CA VAL A 20 8.87 2.62 -9.41
C VAL A 20 8.58 2.54 -10.92
N VAL A 21 7.63 1.68 -11.28
CA VAL A 21 7.05 1.64 -12.63
C VAL A 21 5.85 2.57 -12.66
N TYR A 22 5.95 3.65 -13.44
CA TYR A 22 4.82 4.54 -13.68
C TYR A 22 3.90 3.94 -14.73
N ILE A 23 2.65 3.67 -14.36
CA ILE A 23 1.66 3.06 -15.23
C ILE A 23 0.65 4.14 -15.63
N PRO A 24 0.49 4.40 -16.95
CA PRO A 24 -0.41 5.45 -17.44
C PRO A 24 -1.89 5.07 -17.29
N ARG A 25 -2.20 3.79 -17.11
CA ARG A 25 -3.55 3.30 -16.84
C ARG A 25 -3.83 3.38 -15.35
N PRO A 26 -5.04 3.77 -14.91
CA PRO A 26 -5.41 3.65 -13.51
C PRO A 26 -5.50 2.16 -13.12
N PRO A 27 -5.14 1.80 -11.87
CA PRO A 27 -5.48 0.48 -11.35
C PRO A 27 -7.00 0.29 -11.39
N PRO A 28 -7.49 -0.94 -11.62
CA PRO A 28 -8.90 -1.25 -11.44
C PRO A 28 -9.34 -0.92 -10.00
N ALA A 29 -10.65 -0.83 -9.78
CA ALA A 29 -11.18 -0.68 -8.43
C ALA A 29 -10.59 -1.75 -7.51
N GLU A 30 -10.25 -1.38 -6.28
CA GLU A 30 -9.79 -2.33 -5.28
C GLU A 30 -10.84 -3.42 -5.10
N MET A 31 -10.43 -4.68 -5.23
CA MET A 31 -11.30 -5.78 -4.85
C MET A 31 -11.38 -5.82 -3.33
N VAL A 32 -12.59 -5.80 -2.81
CA VAL A 32 -12.81 -5.97 -1.37
C VAL A 32 -12.73 -7.45 -1.05
N GLU A 33 -11.67 -7.84 -0.35
CA GLU A 33 -11.52 -9.19 0.18
C GLU A 33 -11.97 -9.25 1.64
N ALA A 34 -12.77 -10.26 1.98
CA ALA A 34 -13.13 -10.53 3.37
C ALA A 34 -11.89 -11.05 4.10
N MET A 35 -11.50 -10.40 5.20
CA MET A 35 -10.40 -10.84 6.04
C MET A 35 -10.75 -12.19 6.69
N PRO A 36 -10.06 -13.30 6.36
CA PRO A 36 -10.30 -14.59 7.00
C PRO A 36 -9.79 -14.56 8.44
N PRO A 37 -10.21 -15.50 9.32
CA PRO A 37 -9.61 -15.60 10.65
C PRO A 37 -8.09 -15.85 10.56
N PRO A 38 -7.29 -15.35 11.52
CA PRO A 38 -5.86 -15.64 11.56
C PRO A 38 -5.63 -17.14 11.76
N PRO A 39 -4.45 -17.66 11.34
CA PRO A 39 -4.13 -19.09 11.48
C PRO A 39 -4.22 -19.60 12.92
N ASP A 40 -3.90 -18.75 13.91
CA ASP A 40 -3.98 -19.06 15.34
C ASP A 40 -4.20 -17.76 16.16
N PRO A 41 -4.47 -17.82 17.48
CA PRO A 41 -4.83 -16.65 18.27
C PRO A 41 -3.64 -15.78 18.70
N ARG A 42 -2.41 -16.06 18.22
CA ARG A 42 -1.24 -15.25 18.59
C ARG A 42 -1.38 -13.83 18.03
N PRO A 43 -1.08 -12.78 18.80
CA PRO A 43 -1.17 -11.38 18.35
C PRO A 43 0.02 -10.97 17.47
N ILE A 44 0.62 -11.92 16.76
CA ILE A 44 1.74 -11.72 15.82
C ILE A 44 1.27 -11.68 14.37
N TRP A 45 0.06 -12.16 14.09
CA TRP A 45 -0.46 -12.20 12.73
C TRP A 45 -0.86 -10.80 12.25
N VAL A 46 -0.41 -10.46 11.05
CA VAL A 46 -0.80 -9.24 10.35
C VAL A 46 -1.44 -9.64 9.04
N TRP A 47 -2.58 -9.02 8.73
CA TRP A 47 -3.30 -9.23 7.47
C TRP A 47 -2.80 -8.23 6.44
N GLN A 48 -2.18 -8.73 5.36
CA GLN A 48 -1.98 -7.94 4.15
C GLN A 48 -3.22 -8.12 3.29
N LYS A 49 -3.96 -7.02 3.05
CA LYS A 49 -5.06 -7.04 2.09
C LYS A 49 -4.54 -7.36 0.69
N GLY A 50 -5.36 -8.05 -0.09
CA GLY A 50 -5.07 -8.26 -1.50
C GLY A 50 -5.00 -6.92 -2.24
N HIS A 51 -4.19 -6.87 -3.29
CA HIS A 51 -3.96 -5.66 -4.07
C HIS A 51 -3.64 -6.00 -5.52
N TRP A 52 -3.91 -5.07 -6.42
CA TRP A 52 -3.46 -5.16 -7.80
C TRP A 52 -1.96 -4.92 -7.87
N ARG A 53 -1.22 -5.84 -8.49
CA ARG A 53 0.17 -5.60 -8.91
C ARG A 53 0.25 -5.53 -10.42
N TRP A 54 1.23 -4.81 -10.91
CA TRP A 54 1.52 -4.73 -12.33
C TRP A 54 2.65 -5.68 -12.69
N ASP A 55 2.41 -6.61 -13.63
CA ASP A 55 3.39 -7.61 -14.05
C ASP A 55 4.28 -7.17 -15.24
N GLY A 56 4.08 -5.94 -15.73
CA GLY A 56 4.71 -5.42 -16.95
C GLY A 56 3.76 -5.29 -18.14
N ARG A 57 2.61 -5.98 -18.10
CA ARG A 57 1.63 -6.00 -19.19
C ARG A 57 0.21 -5.72 -18.72
N GLU A 58 -0.18 -6.26 -17.57
CA GLU A 58 -1.53 -6.20 -17.03
C GLU A 58 -1.54 -6.08 -15.49
N TYR A 59 -2.72 -5.76 -14.96
CA TYR A 59 -2.96 -5.78 -13.52
C TYR A 59 -3.35 -7.19 -13.11
N VAL A 60 -2.56 -7.78 -12.22
CA VAL A 60 -2.78 -9.09 -11.65
C VAL A 60 -3.20 -8.93 -10.20
N TRP A 61 -4.30 -9.58 -9.80
CA TRP A 61 -4.75 -9.58 -8.42
C TRP A 61 -3.82 -10.45 -7.59
N HIS A 62 -3.20 -9.87 -6.57
CA HIS A 62 -2.50 -10.62 -5.54
C HIS A 62 -3.43 -10.78 -4.34
N PRO A 63 -3.89 -12.02 -4.02
CA PRO A 63 -4.74 -12.27 -2.87
C PRO A 63 -4.08 -11.84 -1.56
N GLY A 64 -4.92 -11.42 -0.61
CA GLY A 64 -4.46 -11.12 0.73
C GLY A 64 -3.92 -12.36 1.43
N HIS A 65 -3.03 -12.14 2.39
CA HIS A 65 -2.50 -13.23 3.20
C HIS A 65 -2.14 -12.78 4.61
N TRP A 66 -2.14 -13.75 5.51
CA TRP A 66 -1.60 -13.60 6.86
C TRP A 66 -0.10 -13.85 6.85
N PHE A 67 0.64 -13.00 7.56
CA PHE A 67 2.08 -13.15 7.75
C PHE A 67 2.45 -12.74 9.18
N GLU A 68 3.59 -13.26 9.65
CA GLU A 68 4.06 -13.01 11.01
C GLU A 68 4.74 -11.65 11.12
N ARG A 69 4.36 -10.86 12.12
CA ARG A 69 5.00 -9.60 12.48
C ARG A 69 6.41 -9.88 13.02
N PRO A 70 7.44 -9.14 12.56
CA PRO A 70 8.77 -9.17 13.13
C PRO A 70 8.77 -8.89 14.65
N PRO A 71 9.81 -9.31 15.39
CA PRO A 71 9.89 -9.15 16.85
C PRO A 71 9.89 -7.71 17.34
N HIS A 72 10.28 -6.76 16.49
CA HIS A 72 10.22 -5.32 16.76
C HIS A 72 8.83 -4.81 16.37
N VAL A 73 8.22 -3.99 17.23
CA VAL A 73 6.89 -3.41 17.04
C VAL A 73 6.93 -2.42 15.87
N ALA A 74 6.89 -2.96 14.65
CA ALA A 74 6.74 -2.19 13.44
C ALA A 74 5.27 -2.19 13.02
N GLU A 75 4.80 -1.04 12.55
CA GLU A 75 3.48 -0.91 11.96
C GLU A 75 3.55 -1.38 10.51
N TRP A 76 2.63 -2.24 10.11
CA TRP A 76 2.55 -2.67 8.71
C TRP A 76 1.84 -1.61 7.89
N VAL A 77 2.54 -1.06 6.90
CA VAL A 77 1.95 -0.23 5.87
C VAL A 77 1.57 -1.13 4.71
N PRO A 78 0.26 -1.31 4.40
CA PRO A 78 -0.15 -2.14 3.28
C PRO A 78 0.28 -1.51 1.94
N PRO A 79 0.50 -2.35 0.90
CA PRO A 79 0.75 -1.84 -0.43
C PRO A 79 -0.41 -0.98 -0.90
N HIS A 80 -0.12 0.14 -1.57
CA HIS A 80 -1.14 1.03 -2.10
C HIS A 80 -0.66 1.73 -3.36
N TRP A 81 -1.61 2.04 -4.25
CA TRP A 81 -1.34 2.80 -5.45
C TRP A 81 -1.38 4.29 -5.15
N GLU A 82 -0.31 5.00 -5.50
CA GLU A 82 -0.26 6.46 -5.42
C GLU A 82 -0.23 7.07 -6.82
N GLN A 83 -0.95 8.18 -6.98
CA GLN A 83 -1.01 8.93 -8.22
C GLN A 83 0.12 9.97 -8.25
N HIS A 84 0.92 9.95 -9.31
CA HIS A 84 1.94 10.96 -9.58
C HIS A 84 1.69 11.65 -10.93
N ALA A 85 2.43 12.73 -11.20
CA ALA A 85 2.31 13.48 -12.46
C ALA A 85 2.54 12.61 -13.71
N ASN A 86 3.32 11.54 -13.58
CA ASN A 86 3.72 10.66 -14.68
C ASN A 86 2.89 9.37 -14.76
N GLY A 87 1.86 9.20 -13.92
CA GLY A 87 1.02 8.00 -13.87
C GLY A 87 0.87 7.46 -12.44
N TRP A 88 0.50 6.19 -12.34
CA TRP A 88 0.30 5.49 -11.08
C TRP A 88 1.52 4.65 -10.73
N PHE A 89 1.90 4.63 -9.47
CA PHE A 89 2.93 3.71 -8.99
C PHE A 89 2.48 2.97 -7.73
N LEU A 90 2.93 1.73 -7.60
CA LEU A 90 2.67 0.92 -6.43
C LEU A 90 3.72 1.23 -5.37
N ILE A 91 3.28 1.68 -4.21
CA ILE A 91 4.08 1.65 -2.99
C ILE A 91 3.96 0.24 -2.44
N GLU A 92 5.06 -0.50 -2.47
CA GLU A 92 5.11 -1.84 -1.90
C GLU A 92 4.90 -1.78 -0.38
N GLY A 93 4.24 -2.80 0.14
CA GLY A 93 3.98 -2.91 1.58
C GLY A 93 5.28 -3.02 2.35
N HIS A 94 5.38 -2.29 3.46
CA HIS A 94 6.61 -2.24 4.25
C HIS A 94 6.30 -2.03 5.73
N TRP A 95 7.31 -2.33 6.55
CA TRP A 95 7.30 -2.07 7.99
C TRP A 95 7.81 -0.65 8.26
N ARG A 96 7.13 0.08 9.15
CA ARG A 96 7.56 1.41 9.63
C ARG A 96 7.71 1.46 11.15
#